data_AF-A0A8J7R3H2-F1
#
_entry.id   AF-A0A8J7R3H2-F1
#
_cell.length_a   1.000
_cell.length_b   1.000
_cell.length_c   1.000
_cell.angle_alpha   90.00
_cell.angle_beta   90.00
_cell.angle_gamma   90.00
#
_symmetry.space_group_name_H-M   'P 1'
#
loop_
_entity.id
_entity.type
_entity.pdbx_description
1 polymer ?
#
loop_
_entity_poly.entity_id
_entity_poly.type
_entity_poly.pdbx_seq_one_letter_code
_entity_poly.pdbx_strand_id
1 'polypeptide(L)'
;MKTKNYILSILFLMVSIAITSCSPGKGYLRDRNLEQATLARLDSVPGIQYVGKSYARELDGDTFQTVIIYYATDSVGNRAEYNARVTTNDDCSEIYSWEEMDTRILGDIKQKVSDKMEEKGIDLDGSLIDALIELRKR
;
A
#
# COMPACT_ATOMS: atom_id res chain seq x y z
N MET A 1 -28.72 50.80 3.36
CA MET A 1 -28.68 49.45 2.76
C MET A 1 -28.03 48.51 3.77
N LYS A 2 -28.75 47.48 4.24
CA LYS A 2 -28.20 46.45 5.14
C LYS A 2 -27.44 45.43 4.29
N THR A 3 -26.12 45.54 4.26
CA THR A 3 -25.23 44.57 3.60
C THR A 3 -25.37 43.24 4.34
N LYS A 4 -26.15 42.32 3.77
CA LYS A 4 -26.36 40.98 4.31
C LYS A 4 -25.04 40.21 4.21
N ASN A 5 -24.56 39.75 5.36
CA ASN A 5 -23.33 38.96 5.52
C ASN A 5 -23.50 37.55 4.92
N TYR A 6 -23.47 37.44 3.59
CA TYR A 6 -23.48 36.15 2.88
C TYR A 6 -22.10 35.47 2.84
N ILE A 7 -21.04 36.20 3.23
CA ILE A 7 -19.65 35.71 3.22
C ILE A 7 -19.45 34.59 4.26
N LEU A 8 -20.13 34.69 5.42
CA LEU A 8 -20.00 33.68 6.48
C LEU A 8 -20.60 32.33 6.07
N SER A 9 -21.69 32.33 5.31
CA SER A 9 -22.38 31.12 4.84
C SER A 9 -21.56 30.34 3.81
N ILE A 10 -20.85 31.05 2.94
CA ILE A 10 -20.01 30.45 1.89
C ILE A 10 -18.75 29.82 2.52
N LEU A 11 -18.20 30.42 3.57
CA LEU A 11 -17.05 29.90 4.30
C LEU A 11 -17.37 28.57 5.02
N PHE A 12 -18.55 28.48 5.64
CA PHE A 12 -19.02 27.22 6.25
C PHE A 12 -19.25 26.12 5.21
N LEU A 13 -19.77 26.46 4.02
CA LEU A 13 -20.02 25.50 2.95
C LEU A 13 -18.71 24.88 2.40
N MET A 14 -17.66 25.69 2.22
CA MET A 14 -16.36 25.20 1.74
C MET A 14 -15.64 24.33 2.78
N VAL A 15 -15.78 24.66 4.07
CA VAL A 15 -15.24 23.82 5.16
C VAL A 15 -15.97 22.48 5.23
N SER A 16 -17.29 22.43 5.01
CA SER A 16 -18.04 21.17 4.97
C SER A 16 -17.64 20.25 3.81
N ILE A 17 -17.25 20.81 2.64
CA ILE A 17 -16.79 20.03 1.49
C ILE A 17 -15.37 19.47 1.71
N ALA A 18 -14.52 20.19 2.43
CA ALA A 18 -13.19 19.70 2.78
C ALA A 18 -13.25 18.53 3.78
N ILE A 19 -14.21 18.55 4.73
CA ILE A 19 -14.36 17.50 5.75
C ILE A 19 -15.03 16.24 5.18
N THR A 20 -15.85 16.34 4.12
CA THR A 20 -16.43 15.15 3.46
C THR A 20 -15.45 14.40 2.55
N SER A 21 -14.36 15.01 2.10
CA SER A 21 -13.36 14.33 1.24
C SER A 21 -12.35 13.47 2.02
N CYS A 22 -12.28 13.64 3.34
CA CYS A 22 -11.48 12.79 4.22
C CYS A 22 -12.44 12.03 5.12
N SER A 23 -13.01 10.93 4.60
CA SER A 23 -13.80 10.00 5.41
C SER A 23 -12.85 8.95 6.01
N PRO A 24 -12.36 9.15 7.24
CA PRO A 24 -11.40 8.22 7.88
C PRO A 24 -11.92 6.78 8.03
N GLY A 25 -13.22 6.54 7.81
CA GLY A 25 -13.82 5.21 7.87
C GLY A 25 -13.64 4.35 6.61
N LYS A 26 -13.74 4.92 5.41
CA LYS A 26 -13.77 4.10 4.17
C LYS A 26 -12.40 3.53 3.82
N GLY A 27 -11.35 4.32 3.92
CA GLY A 27 -9.98 3.85 3.69
C GLY A 27 -9.55 2.79 4.71
N TYR A 28 -9.82 3.02 5.99
CA TYR A 28 -9.51 2.06 7.06
C TYR A 28 -10.26 0.73 6.90
N LEU A 29 -11.55 0.76 6.56
CA LEU A 29 -12.34 -0.45 6.32
C LEU A 29 -11.81 -1.22 5.11
N ARG A 30 -11.51 -0.53 4.00
CA ARG A 30 -10.90 -1.15 2.81
C ARG A 30 -9.56 -1.81 3.11
N ASP A 31 -8.70 -1.14 3.88
CA ASP A 31 -7.40 -1.68 4.27
C ASP A 31 -7.56 -2.95 5.11
N ARG A 32 -8.48 -2.94 6.08
CA ARG A 32 -8.79 -4.10 6.91
C ARG A 32 -9.38 -5.26 6.10
N ASN A 33 -10.35 -4.97 5.23
CA ASN A 33 -10.98 -5.97 4.37
C ASN A 33 -9.96 -6.63 3.45
N LEU A 34 -9.09 -5.82 2.84
CA LEU A 34 -8.03 -6.30 1.96
C LEU A 34 -7.03 -7.19 2.71
N GLU A 35 -6.64 -6.80 3.93
CA GLU A 35 -5.75 -7.61 4.77
C GLU A 35 -6.40 -8.95 5.10
N GLN A 36 -7.67 -8.96 5.52
CA GLN A 36 -8.38 -10.20 5.82
C GLN A 36 -8.54 -11.10 4.61
N ALA A 37 -8.92 -10.56 3.45
CA ALA A 37 -9.04 -11.31 2.20
C ALA A 37 -7.69 -11.89 1.74
N THR A 38 -6.62 -11.10 1.91
CA THR A 38 -5.25 -11.54 1.60
C THR A 38 -4.81 -12.66 2.52
N LEU A 39 -4.98 -12.51 3.84
CA LEU A 39 -4.61 -13.54 4.81
C LEU A 39 -5.41 -14.83 4.59
N ALA A 40 -6.73 -14.73 4.38
CA ALA A 40 -7.55 -15.90 4.08
C ALA A 40 -7.09 -16.65 2.83
N ARG A 41 -6.66 -15.92 1.78
CA ARG A 41 -6.09 -16.52 0.57
C ARG A 41 -4.72 -17.16 0.85
N LEU A 42 -3.83 -16.49 1.58
CA LEU A 42 -2.47 -16.97 1.82
C LEU A 42 -2.41 -18.12 2.83
N ASP A 43 -3.26 -18.13 3.85
CA ASP A 43 -3.37 -19.22 4.84
C ASP A 43 -3.73 -20.56 4.17
N SER A 44 -4.36 -20.53 2.99
CA SER A 44 -4.64 -21.73 2.22
C SER A 44 -3.40 -22.38 1.59
N VAL A 45 -2.24 -21.71 1.63
CA VAL A 45 -0.98 -22.16 1.02
C VAL A 45 0.10 -22.30 2.10
N PRO A 46 0.54 -23.53 2.42
CA PRO A 46 1.59 -23.76 3.40
C PRO A 46 2.89 -23.03 3.03
N GLY A 47 3.57 -22.46 4.04
CA GLY A 47 4.87 -21.82 3.86
C GLY A 47 4.83 -20.39 3.33
N ILE A 48 3.63 -19.80 3.15
CA ILE A 48 3.49 -18.39 2.79
C ILE A 48 3.36 -17.51 4.04
N GLN A 49 4.06 -16.37 4.04
CA GLN A 49 3.96 -15.34 5.08
C GLN A 49 3.67 -13.97 4.44
N TYR A 50 2.59 -13.32 4.85
CA TYR A 50 2.28 -11.94 4.47
C TYR A 50 3.34 -10.96 4.99
N VAL A 51 3.71 -9.97 4.18
CA VAL A 51 4.67 -8.91 4.53
C VAL A 51 4.00 -7.55 4.57
N GLY A 52 3.27 -7.20 3.52
CA GLY A 52 2.72 -5.88 3.38
C GLY A 52 2.06 -5.66 2.03
N LYS A 53 1.59 -4.43 1.81
CA LYS A 53 0.90 -4.02 0.60
C LYS A 53 1.29 -2.62 0.17
N SER A 54 1.18 -2.34 -1.12
CA SER A 54 1.25 -0.98 -1.64
C SER A 54 -0.03 -0.20 -1.32
N TYR A 55 -0.01 1.09 -1.65
CA TYR A 55 -1.23 1.87 -1.71
C TYR A 55 -2.19 1.27 -2.74
N ALA A 56 -3.47 1.15 -2.37
CA ALA A 56 -4.51 0.70 -3.27
C ALA A 56 -4.93 1.86 -4.17
N ARG A 57 -4.81 1.69 -5.49
CA ARG A 57 -5.30 2.65 -6.48
C ARG A 57 -6.69 2.23 -6.94
N GLU A 58 -7.57 3.20 -7.10
CA GLU A 58 -8.84 3.00 -7.78
C GLU A 58 -8.60 2.82 -9.29
N LEU A 59 -9.36 1.92 -9.90
CA LEU A 59 -9.47 1.72 -11.33
C LEU A 59 -10.87 2.13 -11.80
N ASP A 60 -11.07 2.23 -13.11
CA ASP A 60 -12.39 2.49 -13.67
C ASP A 60 -13.36 1.34 -13.31
N GLY A 61 -14.54 1.69 -12.82
CA GLY A 61 -15.61 0.71 -12.54
C GLY A 61 -15.57 0.08 -11.15
N ASP A 62 -15.43 0.88 -10.10
CA ASP A 62 -15.55 0.47 -8.69
C ASP A 62 -14.61 -0.68 -8.28
N THR A 63 -13.45 -0.78 -8.94
CA THR A 63 -12.43 -1.78 -8.61
C THR A 63 -11.18 -1.12 -8.07
N PHE A 64 -10.47 -1.84 -7.20
CA PHE A 64 -9.22 -1.38 -6.62
C PHE A 64 -8.08 -2.31 -7.03
N GLN A 65 -6.91 -1.74 -7.25
CA GLN A 65 -5.70 -2.49 -7.54
C GLN A 65 -4.61 -2.14 -6.53
N THR A 66 -3.91 -3.16 -6.05
CA THR A 66 -2.80 -3.03 -5.12
C THR A 66 -1.74 -4.06 -5.43
N VAL A 67 -0.55 -3.90 -4.85
CA VAL A 67 0.51 -4.90 -4.88
C VAL A 67 0.65 -5.48 -3.49
N ILE A 68 0.52 -6.80 -3.37
CA ILE A 68 0.78 -7.54 -2.14
C ILE A 68 2.18 -8.10 -2.18
N ILE A 69 2.91 -7.99 -1.08
CA ILE A 69 4.24 -8.57 -0.86
C ILE A 69 4.09 -9.68 0.17
N TYR A 70 4.65 -10.84 -0.14
CA TYR A 70 4.65 -12.01 0.72
C TYR A 70 5.96 -12.79 0.56
N TYR A 71 6.30 -13.59 1.55
CA TYR A 71 7.36 -14.59 1.42
C TYR A 71 6.76 -15.96 1.15
N ALA A 72 7.38 -16.73 0.29
CA ALA A 72 7.13 -18.17 0.19
C ALA A 72 8.38 -18.93 0.63
N THR A 73 8.16 -19.94 1.46
CA THR A 73 9.19 -20.86 1.93
C THR A 73 9.07 -22.16 1.16
N ASP A 74 10.13 -22.56 0.47
CA ASP A 74 10.15 -23.83 -0.24
C ASP A 74 10.22 -25.03 0.73
N SER A 75 10.07 -26.24 0.20
CA SER A 75 10.14 -27.49 0.98
C SER A 75 11.49 -27.72 1.68
N VAL A 76 12.54 -27.00 1.28
CA VAL A 76 13.90 -27.10 1.83
C VAL A 76 14.15 -26.02 2.89
N GLY A 77 13.19 -25.11 3.09
CA GLY A 77 13.27 -24.02 4.06
C GLY A 77 13.84 -22.71 3.48
N ASN A 78 14.09 -22.63 2.17
CA ASN A 78 14.53 -21.38 1.56
C ASN A 78 13.36 -20.42 1.44
N ARG A 79 13.57 -19.21 1.95
CA ARG A 79 12.57 -18.14 1.94
C ARG A 79 12.88 -17.16 0.81
N ALA A 80 11.91 -16.94 -0.07
CA ALA A 80 11.99 -15.97 -1.15
C ALA A 80 10.82 -14.99 -1.10
N GLU A 81 11.09 -13.71 -1.40
CA GLU A 81 10.06 -12.68 -1.45
C GLU A 81 9.40 -12.65 -2.84
N TYR A 82 8.09 -12.52 -2.85
CA TYR A 82 7.27 -12.41 -4.04
C TYR A 82 6.32 -11.22 -3.91
N ASN A 83 5.94 -10.69 -5.06
CA ASN A 83 4.94 -9.65 -5.19
C ASN A 83 3.86 -10.08 -6.19
N ALA A 84 2.62 -9.75 -5.87
CA ALA A 84 1.48 -9.99 -6.74
C ALA A 84 0.67 -8.72 -6.92
N ARG A 85 0.28 -8.43 -8.15
CA ARG A 85 -0.74 -7.43 -8.45
C ARG A 85 -2.10 -8.05 -8.14
N VAL A 86 -2.84 -7.41 -7.27
CA VAL A 86 -4.14 -7.86 -6.79
C VAL A 86 -5.20 -6.85 -7.19
N THR A 87 -6.29 -7.34 -7.78
CA THR A 87 -7.47 -6.53 -8.11
C THR A 87 -8.63 -6.99 -7.26
N THR A 88 -9.36 -6.04 -6.67
CA THR A 88 -10.47 -6.28 -5.75
C THR A 88 -11.71 -5.49 -6.14
N ASN A 89 -12.82 -5.82 -5.49
CA ASN A 89 -14.03 -5.01 -5.47
C ASN A 89 -13.86 -3.66 -4.73
N ASP A 90 -14.93 -2.88 -4.66
CA ASP A 90 -14.97 -1.48 -4.21
C ASP A 90 -14.64 -1.29 -2.72
N ASP A 91 -14.91 -2.29 -1.90
CA ASP A 91 -14.63 -2.32 -0.46
C ASP A 91 -13.44 -3.21 -0.08
N CYS A 92 -12.76 -3.77 -1.09
CA CYS A 92 -11.63 -4.68 -0.98
C CYS A 92 -11.87 -5.98 -0.20
N SER A 93 -13.12 -6.39 0.02
CA SER A 93 -13.45 -7.65 0.71
C SER A 93 -13.28 -8.88 -0.17
N GLU A 94 -13.28 -8.73 -1.50
CA GLU A 94 -13.16 -9.83 -2.45
C GLU A 94 -12.00 -9.60 -3.43
N ILE A 95 -11.17 -10.63 -3.61
CA ILE A 95 -10.05 -10.63 -4.57
C ILE A 95 -10.53 -11.24 -5.89
N TYR A 96 -10.59 -10.43 -6.95
CA TYR A 96 -10.95 -10.85 -8.30
C TYR A 96 -9.78 -11.44 -9.08
N SER A 97 -8.58 -10.85 -8.94
CA SER A 97 -7.38 -11.34 -9.62
C SER A 97 -6.14 -11.26 -8.73
N TRP A 98 -5.22 -12.19 -8.98
CA TRP A 98 -3.93 -12.29 -8.30
C TRP A 98 -2.88 -12.68 -9.35
N GLU A 99 -2.11 -11.70 -9.79
CA GLU A 99 -1.11 -11.84 -10.84
C GLU A 99 0.28 -11.72 -10.23
N GLU A 100 1.04 -12.82 -10.20
CA GLU A 100 2.45 -12.78 -9.77
C GLU A 100 3.26 -11.88 -10.70
N MET A 101 4.04 -10.98 -10.10
CA MET A 101 4.90 -10.06 -10.83
C MET A 101 6.31 -10.63 -10.94
N ASP A 102 7.06 -10.21 -11.97
CA ASP A 102 8.44 -10.65 -12.14
C ASP A 102 9.32 -10.13 -11.00
N THR A 103 9.71 -11.05 -10.12
CA THR A 103 10.49 -10.77 -8.91
C THR A 103 11.95 -10.40 -9.22
N ARG A 104 12.45 -10.69 -10.42
CA ARG A 104 13.84 -10.33 -10.82
C ARG A 104 14.04 -8.83 -10.87
N ILE A 105 13.04 -8.10 -11.36
CA ILE A 105 13.06 -6.64 -11.41
C ILE A 105 13.14 -6.05 -10.00
N LEU A 106 12.45 -6.65 -9.02
CA LEU A 106 12.47 -6.18 -7.64
C LEU A 106 13.84 -6.42 -6.98
N GLY A 107 14.46 -7.58 -7.24
CA GLY A 107 15.83 -7.87 -6.81
C GLY A 107 16.84 -6.86 -7.35
N ASP A 108 16.78 -6.58 -8.66
CA ASP A 108 17.67 -5.62 -9.32
C ASP A 108 17.47 -4.19 -8.79
N ILE A 109 16.22 -3.78 -8.55
CA ILE A 109 15.91 -2.47 -7.97
C ILE A 109 16.41 -2.38 -6.53
N LYS A 110 16.20 -3.42 -5.72
CA LYS A 110 16.72 -3.47 -4.34
C LYS A 110 18.23 -3.33 -4.32
N GLN A 111 18.93 -4.08 -5.17
CA GLN A 111 20.38 -3.98 -5.28
C GLN A 111 20.82 -2.57 -5.68
N LYS A 112 20.21 -1.98 -6.71
CA LYS A 112 20.52 -0.60 -7.13
C LYS A 112 20.26 0.43 -6.03
N VAL A 113 19.20 0.27 -5.24
CA VAL A 113 18.94 1.15 -4.10
C VAL A 113 20.02 0.96 -3.04
N SER A 114 20.37 -0.28 -2.71
CA SER A 114 21.44 -0.58 -1.75
C SER A 114 22.78 0.03 -2.18
N ASP A 115 23.20 -0.23 -3.42
CA ASP A 115 24.42 0.35 -4.02
C ASP A 115 24.40 1.88 -3.90
N LYS A 116 23.24 2.52 -4.13
CA LYS A 116 23.12 3.98 -4.07
C LYS A 116 23.20 4.54 -2.64
N MET A 117 22.75 3.78 -1.65
CA MET A 117 22.87 4.15 -0.24
C MET A 117 24.32 4.00 0.22
N GLU A 118 24.97 2.90 -0.15
CA GLU A 118 26.40 2.68 0.12
C GLU A 118 27.28 3.78 -0.52
N GLU A 119 27.01 4.13 -1.79
CA GLU A 119 27.67 5.28 -2.46
C GLU A 119 27.51 6.59 -1.68
N LYS A 120 26.39 6.75 -0.96
CA LYS A 120 26.10 7.92 -0.13
C LYS A 120 26.68 7.82 1.29
N GLY A 121 27.39 6.73 1.60
CA GLY A 121 27.95 6.46 2.93
C GLY A 121 26.88 6.14 3.97
N ILE A 122 25.70 5.69 3.56
CA ILE A 122 24.61 5.27 4.44
C ILE A 122 24.79 3.77 4.67
N ASP A 123 25.13 3.41 5.89
CA ASP A 123 25.30 2.02 6.31
C ASP A 123 23.95 1.30 6.34
N LEU A 124 23.85 0.22 5.57
CA LEU A 124 22.66 -0.62 5.41
C LEU A 124 22.71 -1.89 6.27
N ASP A 125 23.64 -2.00 7.22
CA ASP A 125 23.61 -3.07 8.23
C ASP A 125 22.33 -3.02 9.13
N GLY A 126 21.45 -2.02 8.92
CA GLY A 126 20.10 -1.92 9.48
C GLY A 126 18.97 -1.92 8.43
N SER A 127 17.71 -1.85 8.90
CA SER A 127 16.52 -1.88 8.04
C SER A 127 16.54 -0.76 6.99
N LEU A 128 16.41 -1.12 5.70
CA LEU A 128 16.23 -0.20 4.58
C LEU A 128 15.16 0.87 4.84
N ILE A 129 14.16 0.54 5.67
CA ILE A 129 13.10 1.46 6.09
C ILE A 129 13.64 2.60 6.96
N ASP A 130 14.59 2.33 7.85
CA ASP A 130 15.16 3.35 8.75
C ASP A 130 15.99 4.37 7.96
N ALA A 131 16.80 3.88 7.01
CA ALA A 131 17.53 4.73 6.07
C ALA A 131 16.59 5.61 5.22
N LEU A 132 15.47 5.05 4.74
CA LEU A 132 14.45 5.81 4.00
C LEU A 132 13.73 6.85 4.87
N ILE A 133 13.49 6.55 6.16
CA ILE A 133 12.93 7.50 7.12
C ILE A 133 13.90 8.65 7.38
N GLU A 134 15.20 8.38 7.50
CA GLU A 134 16.22 9.41 7.72
C GLU A 134 16.36 10.33 6.51
N LEU A 135 16.32 9.78 5.29
CA LEU A 135 16.30 10.58 4.05
C LEU A 135 15.09 11.49 3.92
N ARG A 136 13.90 11.05 4.37
CA ARG A 136 12.68 11.88 4.37
C ARG A 136 12.78 13.08 5.32
N LYS A 137 13.60 13.00 6.38
CA LYS A 137 13.74 14.07 7.38
C LYS A 137 14.63 15.23 6.91
N ARG A 138 15.36 15.07 5.79
CA ARG A 138 16.11 16.14 5.13
C ARG A 138 15.25 16.87 4.11
#